data_AF-A0A957A371-F1
#
_entry.id   AF-A0A957A371-F1
#
_cell.length_a   1.000
_cell.length_b   1.000
_cell.length_c   1.000
_cell.angle_alpha   90.00
_cell.angle_beta   90.00
_cell.angle_gamma   90.00
#
_symmetry.space_group_name_H-M   'P 1'
#
loop_
_entity.id
_entity.type
_entity.pdbx_description
1 polymer ?
#
loop_
_entity_poly.entity_id
_entity_poly.type
_entity_poly.pdbx_seq_one_letter_code
_entity_poly.pdbx_strand_id
1 'polypeptide(L)'
;VGSSKAKEWIFTARKFDAQEALDAGLVSSLHPRTALLDAAMAMANLIAGHDQDAVRQSKRVIDAATLDEHAVDLEAEINRGLRGTDSQAARFREATRRVTGR
;
A
#
# COMPACT_ATOMS: atom_id res chain seq x y z
N VAL A 1 7.82 -3.28 5.48
CA VAL A 1 7.68 -2.22 6.51
C VAL A 1 7.45 -2.82 7.89
N GLY A 2 8.31 -2.51 8.88
CA GLY A 2 8.12 -2.97 10.26
C GLY A 2 6.99 -2.23 10.99
N SER A 3 6.44 -2.84 12.04
CA SER A 3 5.25 -2.35 12.77
C SER A 3 5.42 -0.95 13.36
N SER A 4 6.62 -0.60 13.85
CA SER A 4 6.92 0.73 14.39
C SER A 4 6.77 1.84 13.35
N LYS A 5 7.43 1.68 12.20
CA LYS A 5 7.37 2.63 11.07
C LYS A 5 5.97 2.71 10.47
N ALA A 6 5.29 1.56 10.34
CA ALA A 6 3.90 1.53 9.86
C ALA A 6 2.96 2.34 10.77
N LYS A 7 3.06 2.19 12.10
CA LYS A 7 2.27 2.96 13.06
C LYS A 7 2.56 4.46 12.99
N GLU A 8 3.83 4.84 12.85
CA GLU A 8 4.22 6.25 12.66
C GLU A 8 3.49 6.84 11.44
N TRP A 9 3.56 6.19 10.28
CA TRP A 9 2.92 6.68 9.05
C TRP A 9 1.39 6.70 9.16
N ILE A 10 0.77 5.63 9.68
CA ILE A 10 -0.69 5.52 9.78
C ILE A 10 -1.26 6.55 10.77
N PHE A 11 -0.60 6.76 11.91
CA PHE A 11 -1.13 7.67 12.94
C PHE A 11 -0.86 9.14 12.65
N THR A 12 0.25 9.46 11.98
CA THR A 12 0.58 10.85 11.64
C THR A 12 -0.04 11.30 10.32
N ALA A 13 -0.34 10.36 9.41
CA ALA A 13 -0.78 10.63 8.05
C ALA A 13 0.12 11.63 7.29
N ARG A 14 1.40 11.75 7.70
CA ARG A 14 2.34 12.68 7.06
C ARG A 14 2.74 12.16 5.68
N LYS A 15 3.16 13.09 4.82
CA LYS A 15 3.83 12.73 3.57
C LYS A 15 5.27 12.28 3.87
N PHE A 16 5.75 11.36 3.06
CA PHE A 16 7.13 10.90 3.02
C PHE A 16 7.57 10.77 1.56
N ASP A 17 8.86 10.76 1.31
CA ASP A 17 9.42 10.65 -0.04
C ASP A 17 9.70 9.20 -0.44
N ALA A 18 10.16 9.03 -1.68
CA ALA A 18 10.42 7.72 -2.24
C ALA A 18 11.63 7.02 -1.58
N GLN A 19 12.59 7.78 -1.06
CA GLN A 19 13.76 7.21 -0.39
C GLN A 19 13.37 6.62 0.96
N GLU A 20 12.57 7.33 1.75
CA GLU A 20 12.06 6.80 3.02
C GLU A 20 11.22 5.53 2.78
N ALA A 21 10.42 5.50 1.70
CA ALA A 21 9.67 4.32 1.31
C ALA A 21 10.57 3.12 0.96
N LEU A 22 11.70 3.35 0.27
CA LEU A 22 12.67 2.30 -0.06
C LEU A 22 13.34 1.78 1.22
N ASP A 23 13.83 2.69 2.07
CA ASP A 23 14.55 2.34 3.30
C ASP A 23 13.67 1.56 4.28
N ALA A 24 12.37 1.86 4.31
CA ALA A 24 11.39 1.14 5.12
C ALA A 24 10.92 -0.19 4.51
N GLY A 25 11.32 -0.50 3.27
CA GLY A 25 10.89 -1.67 2.52
C GLY A 25 9.39 -1.64 2.18
N LEU A 26 8.86 -0.46 1.85
CA LEU A 26 7.54 -0.31 1.23
C LEU A 26 7.61 -0.50 -0.29
N VAL A 27 8.70 -0.04 -0.90
CA VAL A 27 9.02 -0.26 -2.32
C VAL A 27 10.34 -1.02 -2.44
N SER A 28 10.51 -1.77 -3.53
CA SER A 28 11.68 -2.62 -3.75
C SER A 28 12.85 -1.92 -4.46
N SER A 29 12.57 -0.86 -5.22
CA SER A 29 13.59 -0.11 -5.97
C SER A 29 13.07 1.27 -6.36
N LEU A 30 14.00 2.19 -6.66
CA LEU A 30 13.73 3.52 -7.19
C LEU A 30 14.35 3.68 -8.57
N HIS A 31 13.61 4.30 -9.48
CA HIS A 31 14.04 4.53 -10.85
C HIS A 31 13.70 5.96 -11.30
N PRO A 32 14.53 6.58 -12.17
CA PRO A 32 14.14 7.79 -12.86
C PRO A 32 12.83 7.58 -13.64
N ARG A 33 12.01 8.64 -13.75
CA ARG A 33 10.71 8.59 -14.45
C ARG A 33 10.80 7.98 -15.84
N THR A 34 11.83 8.33 -16.60
CA THR A 34 12.05 7.87 -17.98
C THR A 34 12.41 6.39 -18.10
N ALA A 35 12.92 5.78 -17.03
CA ALA A 35 13.33 4.37 -17.00
C ALA A 35 12.39 3.48 -16.18
N LEU A 36 11.38 4.07 -15.51
CA LEU A 36 10.50 3.36 -14.60
C LEU A 36 9.73 2.22 -15.28
N LEU A 37 9.14 2.50 -16.45
CA LEU A 37 8.34 1.52 -17.17
C LEU A 37 9.21 0.36 -17.66
N ASP A 38 10.39 0.66 -18.21
CA ASP A 38 11.31 -0.35 -18.70
C ASP A 38 11.80 -1.27 -17.57
N ALA A 39 12.12 -0.70 -16.40
CA ALA A 39 12.49 -1.47 -15.22
C ALA A 39 11.35 -2.38 -14.73
N ALA A 40 10.11 -1.86 -14.68
CA ALA A 40 8.94 -2.65 -14.30
C ALA A 40 8.66 -3.79 -15.30
N MET A 41 8.76 -3.51 -16.61
CA MET A 41 8.57 -4.50 -17.66
C MET A 41 9.67 -5.56 -17.66
N ALA A 42 10.92 -5.19 -17.37
CA ALA A 42 12.01 -6.15 -17.21
C ALA A 42 11.72 -7.14 -16.08
N MET A 43 11.24 -6.65 -14.92
CA MET A 43 10.84 -7.52 -13.81
C MET A 43 9.63 -8.40 -14.17
N ALA A 44 8.62 -7.85 -14.83
CA ALA A 44 7.45 -8.60 -15.27
C ALA A 44 7.83 -9.72 -16.25
N ASN A 45 8.69 -9.41 -17.23
CA ASN A 45 9.19 -10.38 -18.20
C ASN A 45 10.03 -11.49 -17.53
N LEU A 46 10.84 -11.13 -16.53
CA LEU A 46 11.58 -12.11 -15.74
C LEU A 46 10.63 -13.08 -15.02
N ILE A 47 9.57 -12.57 -14.38
CA ILE A 47 8.56 -13.42 -13.72
C ILE A 47 7.83 -14.29 -14.74
N ALA A 48 7.42 -13.71 -15.87
CA ALA A 48 6.72 -14.40 -16.94
C ALA A 48 7.56 -15.48 -17.64
N GLY A 49 8.89 -15.40 -17.55
CA GLY A 49 9.81 -16.42 -18.06
C GLY A 49 9.92 -17.67 -17.18
N HIS A 50 9.34 -17.68 -15.97
CA HIS A 50 9.34 -18.85 -15.09
C HIS A 50 8.12 -19.76 -15.32
N ASP A 51 8.20 -21.00 -14.84
CA ASP A 51 7.08 -21.93 -14.83
C ASP A 51 5.86 -21.33 -14.09
N GLN A 52 4.71 -21.38 -14.73
CA GLN A 52 3.49 -20.73 -14.23
C GLN A 52 3.03 -21.33 -12.90
N ASP A 53 3.07 -22.65 -12.76
CA ASP A 53 2.61 -23.33 -11.56
C ASP A 53 3.57 -23.06 -10.39
N ALA A 54 4.89 -23.09 -10.65
CA ALA A 54 5.89 -22.73 -9.65
C ALA A 54 5.70 -21.32 -9.09
N VAL A 55 5.49 -20.31 -9.95
CA VAL A 55 5.23 -18.92 -9.52
C VAL A 55 3.95 -18.85 -8.69
N ARG A 56 2.87 -19.49 -9.13
CA ARG A 56 1.57 -19.48 -8.42
C ARG A 56 1.66 -20.15 -7.05
N GLN A 57 2.27 -21.33 -6.95
CA GLN A 57 2.40 -22.02 -5.67
C GLN A 57 3.35 -21.29 -4.72
N SER A 58 4.45 -20.73 -5.23
CA SER A 58 5.37 -19.92 -4.42
C SER A 58 4.66 -18.71 -3.83
N LYS A 59 3.87 -17.98 -4.64
CA LYS A 59 3.04 -16.87 -4.16
C LYS A 59 2.06 -17.33 -3.09
N ARG A 60 1.36 -18.44 -3.31
CA ARG A 60 0.38 -18.97 -2.35
C ARG A 60 0.99 -19.28 -0.99
N VAL A 61 2.17 -19.90 -0.97
CA VAL A 61 2.89 -20.20 0.28
C VAL A 61 3.30 -18.92 1.00
N ILE A 62 3.85 -17.94 0.28
CA ILE A 62 4.27 -16.67 0.87
C ILE A 62 3.07 -15.90 1.43
N ASP A 63 1.97 -15.82 0.67
CA ASP A 63 0.74 -15.17 1.10
C ASP A 63 0.22 -15.83 2.39
N ALA A 64 0.14 -17.16 2.43
CA ALA A 64 -0.32 -17.89 3.62
C ALA A 64 0.60 -17.69 4.85
N ALA A 65 1.88 -17.42 4.63
CA ALA A 65 2.83 -17.16 5.71
C ALA A 65 2.86 -15.70 6.18
N THR A 66 2.33 -14.76 5.39
CA THR A 66 2.54 -13.31 5.62
C THR A 66 1.26 -12.48 5.69
N LEU A 67 0.13 -13.00 5.19
CA LEU A 67 -1.16 -12.34 5.22
C LEU A 67 -2.07 -12.99 6.26
N ASP A 68 -2.77 -12.15 7.02
CA ASP A 68 -3.76 -12.57 8.01
C ASP A 68 -5.16 -12.19 7.51
N GLU A 69 -5.95 -13.19 7.11
CA GLU A 69 -7.32 -12.99 6.62
C GLU A 69 -8.21 -12.32 7.67
N HIS A 70 -8.01 -12.62 8.96
CA HIS A 70 -8.78 -11.98 10.04
C HIS A 70 -8.47 -10.49 10.15
N ALA A 71 -7.21 -10.09 9.91
CA ALA A 71 -6.83 -8.68 9.92
C ALA A 71 -7.50 -7.92 8.76
N VAL A 72 -7.63 -8.54 7.58
CA VAL A 72 -8.32 -7.96 6.42
C VAL A 72 -9.81 -7.78 6.71
N ASP A 73 -10.46 -8.79 7.29
CA ASP A 73 -11.88 -8.72 7.65
C ASP A 73 -12.14 -7.66 8.73
N LEU A 74 -11.28 -7.59 9.75
CA LEU A 74 -11.33 -6.60 10.80
C LEU A 74 -11.16 -5.17 10.25
N GLU A 75 -10.20 -4.97 9.34
CA GLU A 75 -10.02 -3.68 8.67
C GLU A 75 -11.28 -3.29 7.89
N ALA A 76 -11.86 -4.22 7.13
CA ALA A 76 -13.08 -3.97 6.37
C ALA A 76 -14.27 -3.61 7.27
N GLU A 77 -14.45 -4.33 8.39
CA GLU A 77 -15.49 -4.06 9.38
C GLU A 77 -15.33 -2.67 10.02
N ILE A 78 -14.13 -2.37 10.55
CA ILE A 78 -13.84 -1.09 11.18
C ILE A 78 -14.03 0.05 10.18
N ASN A 79 -13.52 -0.09 8.95
CA ASN A 79 -13.67 0.92 7.92
C ASN A 79 -15.14 1.14 7.53
N ARG A 80 -15.96 0.09 7.46
CA ARG A 80 -17.41 0.22 7.25
C ARG A 80 -18.08 0.99 8.37
N GLY A 81 -17.73 0.70 9.63
CA GLY A 81 -18.28 1.40 10.79
C GLY A 81 -17.88 2.87 10.87
N LEU A 82 -16.68 3.23 10.41
CA LEU A 82 -16.19 4.62 10.42
C LEU A 82 -16.74 5.47 9.26
N ARG A 83 -17.04 4.86 8.11
CA ARG A 83 -17.60 5.56 6.94
C ARG A 83 -19.03 6.02 7.23
N GLY A 84 -19.33 7.27 6.88
CA GLY A 84 -20.66 7.86 7.08
C GLY A 84 -20.91 8.36 8.50
N THR A 85 -19.97 8.19 9.42
CA THR A 85 -20.04 8.82 10.75
C THR A 85 -20.00 10.35 10.63
N ASP A 86 -20.60 11.05 11.59
CA ASP A 86 -20.59 12.51 11.63
C ASP A 86 -19.17 13.08 11.61
N SER A 87 -18.25 12.42 12.31
CA SER A 87 -16.83 12.80 12.33
C SER A 87 -16.19 12.68 10.94
N GLN A 88 -16.44 11.58 10.23
CA GLN A 88 -15.91 11.37 8.88
C GLN A 88 -16.51 12.37 7.89
N ALA A 89 -17.83 12.60 7.95
CA ALA A 89 -18.52 13.56 7.10
C ALA A 89 -18.05 15.00 7.34
N ALA A 90 -17.84 15.39 8.61
CA ALA A 90 -17.34 16.72 8.97
C ALA A 90 -15.91 16.96 8.44
N ARG A 91 -15.00 16.01 8.63
CA ARG A 91 -13.63 16.10 8.10
C ARG A 91 -13.59 16.15 6.58
N PHE A 92 -14.46 15.37 5.91
CA PHE A 92 -14.55 15.40 4.45
C PHE A 92 -15.01 16.76 3.93
N ARG A 93 -16.01 17.39 4.57
CA ARG A 93 -16.46 18.75 4.25
C ARG A 93 -15.35 19.78 4.45
N GLU A 94 -14.63 19.70 5.57
CA GLU A 94 -13.49 20.60 5.85
C GLU A 94 -12.38 20.45 4.81
N ALA A 95 -12.01 19.22 4.45
CA ALA A 95 -11.03 18.95 3.41
C ALA A 95 -11.49 19.47 2.04
N THR A 96 -12.77 19.27 1.69
CA THR A 96 -13.37 19.79 0.45
C THR A 96 -13.28 21.31 0.40
N ARG A 97 -13.59 22.00 1.49
CA ARG A 97 -13.46 23.47 1.59
C ARG A 97 -12.02 23.93 1.41
N ARG A 98 -11.05 23.25 2.02
CA ARG A 98 -9.61 23.56 1.85
C ARG A 98 -9.14 23.43 0.39
N VAL A 99 -9.67 22.46 -0.35
CA VAL A 99 -9.24 22.20 -1.73
C VAL A 99 -9.98 23.07 -2.75
N THR A 100 -11.28 23.30 -2.54
CA THR A 100 -12.16 23.99 -3.52
C THR A 100 -12.38 25.46 -3.22
N GLY A 101 -12.07 25.93 -2.00
CA GLY A 101 -12.26 27.32 -1.58
C GLY A 101 -13.72 27.75 -1.39
N ARG A 102 -14.69 26.81 -1.45
CA ARG A 102 -16.12 27.03 -1.20
C ARG A 102 -16.60 26.24 0.01
#